data_AF-A0A803YLJ9-F1
#
_entry.id   AF-A0A803YLJ9-F1
#
_cell.length_a   1.000
_cell.length_b   1.000
_cell.length_c   1.000
_cell.angle_alpha   90.00
_cell.angle_beta   90.00
_cell.angle_gamma   90.00
#
_symmetry.space_group_name_H-M   'P 1'
#
loop_
_entity.id
_entity.type
_entity.pdbx_description
1 polymer ?
#
loop_
_entity_poly.entity_id
_entity_poly.type
_entity_poly.pdbx_seq_one_letter_code
_entity_poly.pdbx_strand_id
1 'polypeptide(L)'
;MFSLLAEMPRQFPKLNISEVDEQVRLLAEKVFAKVLREEDSKDALSLFTVPEDCPIGQKEAKERELQKELAEQQSVETAKRKKSFKMIRSQSLSLQIPSQEWKAPSAIPTLSPTTPVLQHAFLPVQVPYDVPEFQRVSISGDYCAGVTVDDYEQAAKSLVKALLIREKYSRLAYHRFPRTTSQYLCSMQQEKWKVEDEVCPREYLCSF
;
A
#
# COMPACT_ATOMS: atom_id res chain seq x y z
N MET A 1 24.13 18.89 39.46
CA MET A 1 25.21 19.59 38.73
C MET A 1 24.63 19.93 37.38
N PHE A 2 24.11 21.14 37.21
CA PHE A 2 23.46 21.56 35.97
C PHE A 2 24.55 21.85 34.96
N SER A 3 24.64 21.01 33.93
CA SER A 3 25.55 21.19 32.80
C SER A 3 25.27 22.54 32.16
N LEU A 4 26.28 23.41 32.14
CA LEU A 4 26.29 24.63 31.34
C LEU A 4 26.17 24.22 29.87
N LEU A 5 24.94 24.15 29.36
CA LEU A 5 24.67 24.13 27.93
C LEU A 5 25.35 25.37 27.36
N ALA A 6 26.46 25.17 26.66
CA ALA A 6 27.16 26.24 25.97
C ALA A 6 26.14 26.97 25.09
N GLU A 7 25.84 28.21 25.47
CA GLU A 7 24.90 29.06 24.75
C GLU A 7 25.57 29.42 23.41
N MET A 8 25.29 28.66 22.37
CA MET A 8 25.78 28.95 21.02
C MET A 8 24.87 30.02 20.41
N PRO A 9 25.25 31.30 20.32
CA PRO A 9 24.36 32.33 19.78
C PRO A 9 23.84 31.92 18.39
N ARG A 10 22.51 32.00 18.18
CA ARG A 10 21.89 31.68 16.89
C ARG A 10 22.56 32.49 15.80
N GLN A 11 23.23 31.79 14.88
CA GLN A 11 23.91 32.43 13.75
C GLN A 11 22.92 32.81 12.65
N PHE A 12 21.74 32.19 12.63
CA PHE A 12 20.69 32.47 11.66
C PHE A 12 19.55 33.28 12.31
N PRO A 13 19.09 34.36 11.66
CA PRO A 13 17.88 35.05 12.09
C PRO A 13 16.72 34.07 12.16
N LYS A 14 16.04 34.01 13.30
CA LYS A 14 14.76 33.30 13.39
C LYS A 14 13.80 34.05 12.48
N LEU A 15 13.40 33.44 11.36
CA LEU A 15 12.36 33.98 10.50
C LEU A 15 11.12 34.17 11.37
N ASN A 16 10.84 35.41 11.75
CA ASN A 16 9.53 35.76 12.27
C ASN A 16 8.62 35.79 11.06
N ILE A 17 7.53 35.06 11.15
CA ILE A 17 6.43 35.13 10.19
C ILE A 17 5.89 36.56 10.32
N SER A 18 6.43 37.46 9.49
CA SER A 18 6.09 38.88 9.47
C SER A 18 4.74 39.07 8.80
N GLU A 19 4.09 40.21 9.01
CA GLU A 19 2.84 40.64 8.38
C GLU A 19 2.82 40.48 6.83
N VAL A 20 3.98 40.46 6.18
CA VAL A 20 4.14 40.14 4.75
C VAL A 20 3.67 38.72 4.40
N ASP A 21 3.85 37.76 5.32
CA ASP A 21 3.39 36.37 5.15
C ASP A 21 1.86 36.28 5.27
N GLU A 22 1.22 37.17 6.02
CA GLU A 22 -0.24 37.26 6.07
C GLU A 22 -0.84 37.72 4.74
N GLN A 23 -0.19 38.67 4.05
CA GLN A 23 -0.63 39.07 2.71
C GLN A 23 -0.51 37.92 1.71
N VAL A 24 0.56 37.13 1.80
CA VAL A 24 0.76 35.94 0.97
C VAL A 24 -0.25 34.85 1.31
N ARG A 25 -0.56 34.63 2.59
CA ARG A 25 -1.59 33.70 3.06
C ARG A 25 -2.97 34.09 2.54
N LEU A 26 -3.36 35.35 2.66
CA LEU A 26 -4.62 35.88 2.15
C LEU A 26 -4.72 35.75 0.62
N LEU A 27 -3.61 35.98 -0.10
CA LEU A 27 -3.56 35.79 -1.54
C LEU A 27 -3.75 34.32 -1.91
N ALA A 28 -3.06 33.40 -1.23
CA ALA A 28 -3.19 31.97 -1.44
C ALA A 28 -4.63 31.48 -1.16
N GLU A 29 -5.22 31.94 -0.06
CA GLU A 29 -6.61 31.62 0.32
C GLU A 29 -7.61 32.13 -0.73
N LYS A 30 -7.41 33.34 -1.24
CA LYS A 30 -8.26 33.93 -2.30
C LYS A 30 -8.13 33.18 -3.63
N VAL A 31 -6.92 32.75 -4.01
CA VAL A 31 -6.69 31.93 -5.21
C VAL A 31 -7.39 30.57 -5.06
N PHE A 32 -7.21 29.92 -3.91
CA PHE A 32 -7.80 28.61 -3.63
C PHE A 32 -9.34 28.66 -3.63
N ALA A 33 -9.92 29.67 -2.97
CA ALA A 33 -11.36 29.89 -2.98
C ALA A 33 -11.90 30.16 -4.39
N LYS A 34 -11.14 30.87 -5.24
CA LYS A 34 -11.54 31.12 -6.62
C LYS A 34 -11.58 29.82 -7.45
N VAL A 35 -10.58 28.95 -7.29
CA VAL A 35 -10.50 27.66 -7.99
C VAL A 35 -11.65 26.72 -7.57
N LEU A 36 -11.91 26.60 -6.26
CA LEU A 36 -13.03 25.79 -5.75
C LEU A 36 -14.41 26.32 -6.18
N ARG A 37 -14.54 27.65 -6.38
CA ARG A 37 -15.78 28.26 -6.86
C ARG A 37 -15.96 28.16 -8.38
N GLU A 38 -14.89 27.87 -9.12
CA GLU A 38 -14.90 27.67 -10.58
C GLU A 38 -15.19 26.21 -10.96
N GLU A 39 -15.20 25.30 -9.98
CA GLU A 39 -15.53 23.86 -10.09
C GLU A 39 -17.02 23.58 -10.45
N ASP A 40 -17.86 24.61 -10.54
CA ASP A 40 -19.19 24.53 -11.19
C ASP A 40 -19.09 24.49 -12.74
N SER A 41 -17.88 24.59 -13.30
CA SER A 41 -17.63 24.29 -14.70
C SER A 41 -17.55 22.77 -14.89
N LYS A 42 -18.61 22.20 -15.48
CA LYS A 42 -18.78 20.80 -15.87
C LYS A 42 -17.59 20.16 -16.62
N ASP A 43 -16.63 20.96 -17.06
CA ASP A 43 -15.41 20.53 -17.75
C ASP A 43 -14.36 19.88 -16.84
N ALA A 44 -14.26 20.24 -15.56
CA ALA A 44 -13.23 19.69 -14.67
C ALA A 44 -13.47 18.19 -14.32
N LEU A 45 -14.74 17.79 -14.21
CA LEU A 45 -15.14 16.39 -13.97
C LEU A 45 -15.19 15.56 -15.27
N SER A 46 -15.31 16.22 -16.43
CA SER A 46 -15.31 15.58 -17.75
C SER A 46 -13.98 14.89 -18.06
N LEU A 47 -12.86 15.48 -17.60
CA LEU A 47 -11.50 14.94 -17.83
C LEU A 47 -11.23 13.58 -17.18
N PHE A 48 -12.00 13.20 -16.16
CA PHE A 48 -11.85 11.92 -15.46
C PHE A 48 -13.02 10.96 -15.71
N THR A 49 -14.04 11.39 -16.46
CA THR A 49 -15.20 10.56 -16.76
C THR A 49 -14.90 9.71 -17.99
N VAL A 50 -15.05 8.39 -17.86
CA VAL A 50 -14.92 7.45 -18.98
C VAL A 50 -16.03 7.76 -20.00
N PRO A 51 -15.72 7.85 -21.31
CA PRO A 51 -16.74 8.00 -22.34
C PRO A 51 -17.84 6.95 -22.15
N GLU A 52 -19.11 7.37 -22.10
CA GLU A 52 -20.26 6.47 -21.84
C GLU A 52 -20.32 5.31 -22.85
N ASP A 53 -19.84 5.53 -24.08
CA ASP A 53 -19.68 4.49 -25.08
C ASP A 53 -18.30 3.83 -25.01
N CYS A 54 -18.10 2.96 -24.02
CA CYS A 54 -16.98 2.02 -24.01
C CYS A 54 -17.29 0.86 -24.99
N PRO A 55 -16.60 0.77 -26.15
CA PRO A 55 -16.91 -0.24 -27.17
C PRO A 55 -16.74 -1.68 -26.65
N ILE A 56 -15.86 -1.87 -25.64
CA ILE A 56 -15.65 -3.17 -24.99
C ILE A 56 -16.86 -3.54 -24.12
N GLY A 57 -17.43 -2.58 -23.38
CA GLY A 57 -18.61 -2.81 -22.55
C GLY A 57 -19.85 -3.18 -23.37
N GLN A 58 -20.04 -2.54 -24.52
CA GLN A 58 -21.13 -2.89 -25.44
C GLN A 58 -20.98 -4.30 -26.02
N LYS A 59 -19.74 -4.70 -26.35
CA LYS A 59 -19.45 -6.05 -26.86
C LYS A 59 -19.72 -7.11 -25.79
N GLU A 60 -19.27 -6.87 -24.56
CA GLU A 60 -19.49 -7.79 -23.43
C GLU A 60 -20.97 -7.93 -23.08
N ALA A 61 -21.74 -6.82 -23.10
CA ALA A 61 -23.17 -6.85 -22.84
C ALA A 61 -23.92 -7.73 -23.85
N LYS A 62 -23.61 -7.60 -25.14
CA LYS A 62 -24.19 -8.44 -26.21
C LYS A 62 -23.80 -9.91 -26.07
N GLU A 63 -22.55 -10.20 -25.74
CA GLU A 63 -22.09 -11.58 -25.51
C GLU A 63 -22.80 -12.24 -24.32
N ARG A 64 -22.97 -11.49 -23.22
CA ARG A 64 -23.66 -11.98 -22.02
C ARG A 64 -25.14 -12.28 -22.28
N GLU A 65 -25.81 -11.45 -23.08
CA GLU A 65 -27.21 -11.67 -23.49
C GLU A 65 -27.35 -12.94 -24.33
N LEU A 66 -26.47 -13.14 -25.33
CA LEU A 66 -26.45 -14.34 -26.16
C LEU A 66 -26.19 -15.62 -25.34
N GLN A 67 -25.24 -15.57 -24.39
CA GLN A 67 -24.97 -16.71 -23.51
C GLN A 67 -26.19 -17.07 -22.64
N LYS A 68 -26.93 -16.07 -22.15
CA LYS A 68 -28.16 -16.28 -21.38
C LYS A 68 -29.24 -16.96 -22.23
N GLU A 69 -29.42 -16.53 -23.47
CA GLU A 69 -30.39 -17.14 -24.39
C GLU A 69 -30.03 -18.61 -24.69
N LEU A 70 -28.77 -18.91 -24.98
CA LEU A 70 -28.31 -20.28 -25.21
C LEU A 70 -28.55 -21.18 -23.96
N ALA A 71 -28.28 -20.66 -22.76
CA ALA A 71 -28.53 -21.39 -21.52
C ALA A 71 -30.03 -21.64 -21.30
N GLU A 72 -30.89 -20.68 -21.63
CA GLU A 72 -32.35 -20.84 -21.57
C GLU A 72 -32.85 -21.89 -22.57
N GLN A 73 -32.35 -21.86 -23.81
CA GLN A 73 -32.67 -22.86 -24.83
C GLN A 73 -32.26 -24.27 -24.39
N GLN A 74 -31.04 -24.43 -23.86
CA GLN A 74 -30.59 -25.72 -23.31
C GLN A 74 -31.43 -26.17 -22.11
N SER A 75 -31.84 -25.27 -21.22
CA SER A 75 -32.73 -25.58 -20.09
C SER A 75 -34.10 -26.08 -20.57
N VAL A 76 -34.69 -25.42 -21.58
CA VAL A 76 -35.97 -25.84 -22.17
C VAL A 76 -35.84 -27.19 -22.88
N GLU A 77 -34.75 -27.43 -23.61
CA GLU A 77 -34.48 -28.70 -24.27
C GLU A 77 -34.30 -29.85 -23.26
N THR A 78 -33.51 -29.64 -22.21
CA THR A 78 -33.30 -30.64 -21.15
C THR A 78 -34.59 -30.93 -20.39
N ALA A 79 -35.44 -29.93 -20.13
CA ALA A 79 -36.76 -30.13 -19.54
C ALA A 79 -37.69 -30.96 -20.45
N LYS A 80 -37.72 -30.67 -21.75
CA LYS A 80 -38.48 -31.45 -22.76
C LYS A 80 -37.97 -32.90 -22.83
N ARG A 81 -36.64 -33.10 -22.89
CA ARG A 81 -36.02 -34.44 -22.91
C ARG A 81 -36.33 -35.24 -21.64
N LYS A 82 -36.26 -34.61 -20.45
CA LYS A 82 -36.64 -35.24 -19.18
C LYS A 82 -38.12 -35.60 -19.13
N LYS A 83 -39.02 -34.75 -19.65
CA LYS A 83 -40.45 -35.05 -19.75
C LYS A 83 -40.72 -36.23 -20.70
N SER A 84 -40.08 -36.25 -21.87
CA SER A 84 -40.16 -37.36 -22.82
C SER A 84 -39.69 -38.68 -22.21
N PHE A 85 -38.53 -38.69 -21.55
CA PHE A 85 -38.00 -39.87 -20.88
C PHE A 85 -38.95 -40.41 -19.79
N LYS A 86 -39.59 -39.51 -19.02
CA LYS A 86 -40.61 -39.90 -18.02
C LYS A 86 -41.87 -40.51 -18.65
N MET A 87 -42.34 -40.01 -19.81
CA MET A 87 -43.49 -40.58 -20.52
C MET A 87 -43.20 -41.97 -21.10
N ILE A 88 -41.99 -42.20 -21.61
CA ILE A 88 -41.56 -43.52 -22.11
C ILE A 88 -41.53 -44.54 -20.96
N ARG A 89 -41.01 -44.16 -19.80
CA ARG A 89 -40.96 -45.03 -18.61
C ARG A 89 -42.36 -45.43 -18.11
N SER A 90 -43.36 -44.57 -18.26
CA SER A 90 -44.74 -44.90 -17.87
C SER A 90 -45.49 -45.82 -18.85
N GLN A 91 -44.97 -46.02 -20.07
CA GLN A 91 -45.58 -46.93 -21.05
C GLN A 91 -44.93 -48.32 -21.11
N SER A 92 -43.76 -48.53 -20.51
CA SER A 92 -43.14 -49.86 -20.41
C SER A 92 -43.67 -50.63 -19.19
N LEU A 93 -44.58 -51.56 -19.42
CA LEU A 93 -44.98 -52.62 -18.48
C LEU A 93 -43.74 -53.47 -18.08
N SER A 94 -43.54 -53.62 -16.78
CA SER A 94 -42.85 -54.70 -16.05
C SER A 94 -41.75 -55.48 -16.79
N LEU A 95 -40.49 -55.11 -16.54
CA LEU A 95 -39.40 -56.08 -16.44
C LEU A 95 -38.53 -55.71 -15.24
N GLN A 96 -38.44 -56.64 -14.29
CA GLN A 96 -37.54 -56.59 -13.15
C GLN A 96 -36.10 -56.41 -13.63
N ILE A 97 -35.38 -55.45 -13.06
CA ILE A 97 -33.93 -55.30 -13.28
C ILE A 97 -33.25 -55.56 -11.92
N PRO A 98 -32.40 -56.60 -11.80
CA PRO A 98 -31.66 -56.90 -10.58
C PRO A 98 -30.73 -55.78 -10.16
N SER A 99 -30.64 -55.57 -8.85
CA SER A 99 -29.65 -54.72 -8.19
C SER A 99 -28.25 -55.27 -8.49
N GLN A 100 -27.42 -54.48 -9.19
CA GLN A 100 -25.99 -54.73 -9.29
C GLN A 100 -25.25 -53.54 -8.68
N GLU A 101 -24.42 -53.88 -7.69
CA GLU A 101 -23.55 -53.04 -6.88
C GLU A 101 -22.56 -52.26 -7.76
N TRP A 102 -22.58 -50.92 -7.69
CA TRP A 102 -21.50 -50.09 -8.23
C TRP A 102 -20.74 -49.47 -7.06
N LYS A 103 -19.56 -50.01 -6.79
CA LYS A 103 -18.56 -49.45 -5.87
C LYS A 103 -18.15 -48.05 -6.34
N ALA A 104 -18.31 -47.06 -5.47
CA ALA A 104 -17.69 -45.75 -5.63
C ALA A 104 -16.17 -45.86 -5.40
N PRO A 105 -15.32 -45.27 -6.25
CA PRO A 105 -13.91 -45.09 -5.93
C PRO A 105 -13.76 -43.95 -4.91
N SER A 106 -13.37 -44.34 -3.69
CA SER A 106 -12.86 -43.46 -2.65
C SER A 106 -11.49 -42.93 -3.06
N ALA A 107 -11.44 -41.71 -3.60
CA ALA A 107 -10.19 -40.98 -3.80
C ALA A 107 -9.85 -40.22 -2.50
N ILE A 108 -8.76 -40.66 -1.88
CA ILE A 108 -8.12 -40.07 -0.70
C ILE A 108 -7.52 -38.71 -1.08
N PRO A 109 -7.65 -37.63 -0.27
CA PRO A 109 -6.83 -36.44 -0.47
C PRO A 109 -5.44 -36.69 0.11
N THR A 110 -4.46 -36.76 -0.79
CA THR A 110 -3.04 -36.94 -0.46
C THR A 110 -2.44 -35.62 0.04
N LEU A 111 -2.20 -35.57 1.34
CA LEU A 111 -1.02 -35.05 2.05
C LEU A 111 -0.36 -33.74 1.55
N SER A 112 -0.45 -32.72 2.40
CA SER A 112 0.43 -31.54 2.43
C SER A 112 1.90 -31.92 2.66
N PRO A 113 2.88 -31.19 2.11
CA PRO A 113 4.24 -31.22 2.63
C PRO A 113 4.40 -30.16 3.74
N THR A 114 4.72 -30.65 4.93
CA THR A 114 5.21 -29.91 6.09
C THR A 114 6.63 -29.43 5.84
N THR A 115 6.90 -28.13 6.03
CA THR A 115 8.26 -27.61 6.27
C THR A 115 8.25 -26.69 7.51
N PRO A 116 9.31 -26.75 8.35
CA PRO A 116 9.24 -26.37 9.76
C PRO A 116 9.40 -24.85 9.96
N VAL A 117 8.38 -24.20 10.53
CA VAL A 117 8.52 -22.82 11.03
C VAL A 117 8.89 -22.89 12.51
N LEU A 118 10.09 -22.40 12.83
CA LEU A 118 10.56 -22.15 14.19
C LEU A 118 9.54 -21.29 14.95
N GLN A 119 9.13 -21.79 16.12
CA GLN A 119 8.24 -21.09 17.04
C GLN A 119 8.94 -19.87 17.64
N HIS A 120 8.70 -18.69 17.08
CA HIS A 120 8.74 -17.44 17.84
C HIS A 120 7.30 -17.03 18.10
N ALA A 121 6.89 -17.19 19.35
CA ALA A 121 5.55 -16.90 19.84
C ALA A 121 5.26 -15.38 19.73
N PHE A 122 4.55 -14.98 18.68
CA PHE A 122 3.78 -13.75 18.68
C PHE A 122 2.33 -14.12 18.98
N LEU A 123 1.89 -13.87 20.21
CA LEU A 123 0.47 -13.95 20.56
C LEU A 123 -0.26 -12.86 19.74
N PRO A 124 -1.26 -13.19 18.91
CA PRO A 124 -2.01 -12.19 18.18
C PRO A 124 -2.95 -11.48 19.17
N VAL A 125 -2.69 -10.18 19.37
CA VAL A 125 -3.68 -9.25 19.92
C VAL A 125 -4.88 -9.28 18.99
N GLN A 126 -6.05 -9.70 19.49
CA GLN A 126 -7.27 -9.73 18.70
C GLN A 126 -7.78 -8.31 18.47
N VAL A 127 -7.39 -7.74 17.33
CA VAL A 127 -7.92 -6.48 16.81
C VAL A 127 -9.24 -6.82 16.09
N PRO A 128 -10.38 -6.19 16.42
CA PRO A 128 -11.71 -6.57 15.92
C PRO A 128 -11.99 -6.05 14.50
N TYR A 129 -10.96 -5.77 13.71
CA TYR A 129 -11.10 -5.29 12.35
C TYR A 129 -10.67 -6.37 11.37
N ASP A 130 -11.53 -6.67 10.40
CA ASP A 130 -11.25 -7.59 9.30
C ASP A 130 -10.19 -6.92 8.39
N VAL A 131 -8.92 -7.17 8.68
CA VAL A 131 -7.80 -6.62 7.91
C VAL A 131 -7.69 -7.45 6.63
N PRO A 132 -7.81 -6.84 5.43
CA PRO A 132 -7.66 -7.58 4.18
C PRO A 132 -6.29 -8.27 4.14
N GLU A 133 -6.28 -9.58 3.94
CA GLU A 133 -5.04 -10.32 3.74
C GLU A 133 -4.46 -9.94 2.37
N PHE A 134 -3.37 -9.20 2.39
CA PHE A 134 -2.67 -8.79 1.19
C PHE A 134 -1.58 -9.80 0.83
N GLN A 135 -1.43 -10.07 -0.47
CA GLN A 135 -0.31 -10.83 -0.98
C GLN A 135 0.99 -10.05 -0.72
N ARG A 136 1.85 -10.59 0.15
CA ARG A 136 3.17 -10.03 0.40
C ARG A 136 4.15 -10.58 -0.63
N VAL A 137 4.59 -9.73 -1.55
CA VAL A 137 5.71 -10.04 -2.44
C VAL A 137 6.98 -9.50 -1.81
N SER A 138 7.99 -10.35 -1.65
CA SER A 138 9.33 -9.93 -1.22
C SER A 138 10.20 -9.75 -2.45
N ILE A 139 10.70 -8.53 -2.66
CA ILE A 139 11.61 -8.22 -3.76
C ILE A 139 13.03 -8.26 -3.19
N SER A 140 13.87 -9.17 -3.68
CA SER A 140 15.31 -9.20 -3.38
C SER A 140 16.05 -8.20 -4.27
N GLY A 141 16.99 -7.47 -3.68
CA GLY A 141 17.76 -6.42 -4.35
C GLY A 141 19.14 -6.90 -4.83
N ASP A 142 19.22 -8.07 -5.43
CA ASP A 142 20.48 -8.63 -5.97
C ASP A 142 20.84 -8.08 -7.36
N TYR A 143 19.89 -7.42 -8.03
CA TYR A 143 20.12 -6.75 -9.31
C TYR A 143 20.55 -5.29 -9.11
N CYS A 144 21.85 -5.01 -9.24
CA CYS A 144 22.35 -3.65 -9.43
C CYS A 144 21.78 -3.13 -10.76
N ALA A 145 20.96 -2.08 -10.73
CA ALA A 145 20.25 -1.54 -11.89
C ALA A 145 21.17 -0.88 -12.95
N GLY A 146 22.20 -1.59 -13.42
CA GLY A 146 23.28 -1.09 -14.26
C GLY A 146 24.29 -0.19 -13.54
N VAL A 147 24.20 -0.05 -12.22
CA VAL A 147 25.12 0.79 -11.41
C VAL A 147 26.36 0.00 -11.01
N THR A 148 27.54 0.58 -11.21
CA THR A 148 28.81 -0.09 -10.87
C THR A 148 29.10 0.00 -9.37
N VAL A 149 29.97 -0.89 -8.86
CA VAL A 149 30.37 -0.87 -7.44
C VAL A 149 31.07 0.45 -7.07
N ASP A 150 31.87 1.00 -7.99
CA ASP A 150 32.55 2.28 -7.80
C ASP A 150 31.57 3.44 -7.62
N ASP A 151 30.46 3.45 -8.38
CA ASP A 151 29.40 4.46 -8.25
C ASP A 151 28.72 4.38 -6.88
N TYR A 152 28.48 3.17 -6.36
CA TYR A 152 27.94 2.98 -5.01
C TYR A 152 28.89 3.51 -3.93
N GLU A 153 30.18 3.24 -4.06
CA GLU A 153 31.19 3.73 -3.12
C GLU A 153 31.24 5.26 -3.14
N GLN A 154 31.25 5.85 -4.34
CA GLN A 154 31.25 7.31 -4.51
C GLN A 154 29.96 7.95 -3.97
N ALA A 155 28.80 7.33 -4.20
CA ALA A 155 27.52 7.76 -3.66
C ALA A 155 27.50 7.68 -2.13
N ALA A 156 27.99 6.59 -1.54
CA ALA A 156 28.09 6.42 -0.09
C ALA A 156 28.99 7.49 0.54
N LYS A 157 30.18 7.73 -0.03
CA LYS A 157 31.10 8.78 0.43
C LYS A 157 30.48 10.17 0.34
N SER A 158 29.78 10.48 -0.74
CA SER A 158 29.12 11.78 -0.92
C SER A 158 27.94 11.97 0.04
N LEU A 159 27.16 10.92 0.30
CA LEU A 159 26.08 10.91 1.28
C LEU A 159 26.60 11.20 2.70
N VAL A 160 27.68 10.55 3.12
CA VAL A 160 28.30 10.79 4.43
C VAL A 160 28.73 12.26 4.57
N LYS A 161 29.36 12.84 3.54
CA LYS A 161 29.72 14.27 3.53
C LYS A 161 28.50 15.17 3.64
N ALA A 162 27.43 14.88 2.90
CA ALA A 162 26.18 15.65 2.95
C ALA A 162 25.52 15.58 4.33
N LEU A 163 25.52 14.39 4.96
CA LEU A 163 24.98 14.19 6.30
C LEU A 163 25.78 14.95 7.37
N LEU A 164 27.11 14.96 7.29
CA LEU A 164 27.97 15.75 8.19
C LEU A 164 27.72 17.25 8.07
N ILE A 165 27.57 17.75 6.84
CA ILE A 165 27.17 19.14 6.58
C ILE A 165 25.81 19.41 7.23
N ARG A 166 24.81 18.54 6.97
CA ARG A 166 23.47 18.69 7.53
C ARG A 166 23.49 18.69 9.06
N GLU A 167 24.25 17.81 9.69
CA GLU A 167 24.38 17.76 11.15
C GLU A 167 24.96 19.07 11.70
N LYS A 168 26.08 19.53 11.13
CA LYS A 168 26.73 20.80 11.52
C LYS A 168 25.76 21.98 11.42
N TYR A 169 25.10 22.15 10.27
CA TYR A 169 24.19 23.28 10.07
C TYR A 169 22.89 23.14 10.86
N SER A 170 22.43 21.92 11.14
CA SER A 170 21.28 21.70 12.03
C SER A 170 21.60 22.17 13.45
N ARG A 171 22.81 21.92 13.96
CA ARG A 171 23.26 22.47 15.25
C ARG A 171 23.27 23.99 15.27
N LEU A 172 23.82 24.62 14.23
CA LEU A 172 23.85 26.09 14.12
C LEU A 172 22.45 26.71 13.99
N ALA A 173 21.54 26.03 13.31
CA ALA A 173 20.16 26.47 13.10
C ALA A 173 19.20 26.09 14.24
N TYR A 174 19.67 25.42 15.30
CA TYR A 174 18.82 24.87 16.37
C TYR A 174 17.74 23.90 15.86
N HIS A 175 18.05 23.14 14.81
CA HIS A 175 17.19 22.08 14.28
C HIS A 175 17.56 20.72 14.88
N ARG A 176 16.56 19.89 15.13
CA ARG A 176 16.78 18.51 15.56
C ARG A 176 17.34 17.70 14.39
N PHE A 177 18.47 17.03 14.62
CA PHE A 177 19.06 16.07 13.68
C PHE A 177 18.80 14.64 14.18
N PRO A 178 18.52 13.65 13.31
CA PRO A 178 18.19 12.29 13.75
C PRO A 178 19.31 11.63 14.58
N ARG A 179 18.96 11.19 15.80
CA ARG A 179 19.91 10.59 16.76
C ARG A 179 20.60 9.35 16.20
N THR A 180 19.85 8.45 15.56
CA THR A 180 20.39 7.24 14.95
C THR A 180 21.47 7.58 13.91
N THR A 181 21.21 8.55 13.04
CA THR A 181 22.17 8.98 12.02
C THR A 181 23.42 9.59 12.66
N SER A 182 23.26 10.45 13.65
CA SER A 182 24.39 11.06 14.39
C SER A 182 25.30 9.99 15.03
N GLN A 183 24.72 8.95 15.64
CA GLN A 183 25.49 7.84 16.23
C GLN A 183 26.34 7.09 15.19
N TYR A 184 25.79 6.81 14.01
CA TYR A 184 26.54 6.17 12.93
C TYR A 184 27.66 7.08 12.41
N LEU A 185 27.40 8.38 12.23
CA LEU A 185 28.42 9.34 11.79
C LEU A 185 29.58 9.44 12.79
N CYS A 186 29.29 9.55 14.10
CA CYS A 186 30.32 9.54 15.14
C CYS A 186 31.13 8.24 15.14
N SER A 187 30.45 7.09 14.99
CA SER A 187 31.11 5.79 14.93
C SER A 187 32.07 5.69 13.74
N MET A 188 31.69 6.22 12.57
CA MET A 188 32.55 6.31 11.39
C MET A 188 33.75 7.23 11.60
N GLN A 189 33.60 8.29 12.41
CA GLN A 189 34.66 9.22 12.79
C GLN A 189 35.50 8.76 13.99
N GLN A 190 35.22 7.57 14.55
CA GLN A 190 35.83 7.05 15.78
C GLN A 190 35.63 7.96 17.01
N GLU A 191 34.58 8.77 17.00
CA GLU A 191 34.20 9.62 18.11
C GLU A 191 33.08 8.97 18.94
N LYS A 192 33.08 9.22 20.26
CA LYS A 192 31.98 8.79 21.12
C LYS A 192 30.82 9.76 20.94
N TRP A 193 29.66 9.26 20.54
CA TRP A 193 28.44 10.05 20.49
C TRP A 193 28.10 10.58 21.89
N LYS A 194 27.90 11.89 22.01
CA LYS A 194 27.60 12.57 23.28
C LYS A 194 26.16 13.04 23.29
N VAL A 195 25.47 12.88 24.41
CA VAL A 195 24.08 13.35 24.57
C VAL A 195 24.03 14.88 24.51
N GLU A 196 25.08 15.56 24.99
CA GLU A 196 25.20 17.02 24.92
C GLU A 196 25.26 17.60 23.49
N ASP A 197 25.57 16.77 22.48
CA ASP A 197 25.54 17.17 21.07
C ASP A 197 24.12 17.13 20.47
N GLU A 198 23.16 16.53 21.18
CA GLU A 198 21.77 16.47 20.76
C GLU A 198 21.11 17.83 20.97
N VAL A 199 20.85 18.51 19.86
CA VAL A 199 20.07 19.73 19.85
C VAL A 199 18.62 19.36 20.06
N CYS A 200 18.13 19.55 21.28
CA CYS A 200 16.71 19.73 21.53
C CYS A 200 16.38 21.19 21.23
N PRO A 201 15.66 21.50 20.12
CA PRO A 201 14.96 22.76 20.04
C PRO A 201 14.14 22.84 21.32
N ARG A 202 14.22 23.95 22.07
CA ARG A 202 13.30 24.16 23.19
C ARG A 202 11.89 24.17 22.61
N GLU A 203 11.27 23.00 22.55
CA GLU A 203 9.84 22.86 22.54
C GLU A 203 9.43 23.46 23.86
N TYR A 204 8.76 24.60 23.77
CA TYR A 204 7.83 25.02 24.81
C TYR A 204 7.08 23.76 25.22
N LEU A 205 7.14 23.43 26.51
CA LEU A 205 6.18 22.54 27.13
C LEU A 205 4.80 22.97 26.60
N CYS A 206 4.25 22.20 25.67
CA CYS A 206 2.83 22.24 25.41
C CYS A 206 2.23 21.56 26.63
N SER A 207 2.04 22.35 27.69
CA SER A 207 1.23 21.97 28.83
C SER A 207 -0.19 21.80 28.31
N PHE A 208 -0.57 20.54 28.07
CA PHE A 208 -1.96 20.12 27.99
C PHE A 208 -2.63 20.23 29.36
#